data_AF-A0A7J4HV28-F1
#
_entry.id   AF-A0A7J4HV28-F1
#
_cell.length_a   1.000
_cell.length_b   1.000
_cell.length_c   1.000
_cell.angle_alpha   90.00
_cell.angle_beta   90.00
_cell.angle_gamma   90.00
#
_symmetry.space_group_name_H-M   'P 1'
#
loop_
_entity.id
_entity.type
_entity.pdbx_description
1 polymer ?
#
loop_
_entity_poly.entity_id
_entity_poly.type
_entity_poly.pdbx_seq_one_letter_code
_entity_poly.pdbx_strand_id
1 'polypeptide(L)' 'MHILQPKHTKLSEKEAQELLDSLNISPSQLPKILLDDVALPEGCQIGNIIKIERKEDSKLYIYYRVVV' A
#
# COMPACT_ATOMS: atom_id res chain seq x y z
N MET A 1 -5.29 -6.59 -16.79
CA MET A 1 -5.80 -5.34 -16.16
C MET A 1 -7.30 -5.43 -16.06
N HIS A 2 -7.84 -5.47 -14.83
CA HIS A 2 -9.28 -5.50 -14.60
C HIS A 2 -9.80 -4.10 -14.27
N ILE A 3 -11.04 -3.82 -14.66
CA ILE A 3 -11.71 -2.51 -14.50
C ILE A 3 -11.74 -2.07 -13.03
N LEU A 4 -11.79 -3.03 -12.10
CA LEU A 4 -11.91 -2.78 -10.66
C LEU A 4 -10.58 -2.83 -9.90
N GLN A 5 -9.45 -3.09 -10.58
CA GLN A 5 -8.16 -3.19 -9.90
C GLN A 5 -7.54 -1.80 -9.74
N PRO A 6 -7.37 -1.30 -8.49
CA PRO A 6 -6.70 -0.02 -8.26
C PRO A 6 -5.19 -0.14 -8.53
N LYS A 7 -4.52 1.01 -8.66
CA LYS A 7 -3.08 1.05 -8.85
C LYS A 7 -2.38 0.80 -7.51
N HIS A 8 -1.46 -0.17 -7.50
CA HIS A 8 -0.63 -0.51 -6.35
C HIS A 8 0.80 -0.07 -6.63
N THR A 9 1.34 0.79 -5.78
CA THR A 9 2.70 1.33 -5.89
C THR A 9 3.45 1.02 -4.60
N LYS A 10 4.64 0.43 -4.71
CA LYS A 10 5.52 0.22 -3.56
C LYS A 10 6.09 1.56 -3.11
N LEU A 11 5.97 1.89 -1.82
CA LEU A 11 6.66 3.04 -1.23
C LEU A 11 8.11 2.71 -0.94
N SER A 12 8.97 3.72 -1.01
CA SER A 12 10.35 3.63 -0.54
C SER A 12 10.38 3.55 1.00
N GLU A 13 11.43 2.96 1.56
CA GLU A 13 11.59 2.87 3.03
C GLU A 13 11.53 4.23 3.74
N LYS A 14 12.07 5.28 3.10
CA LYS A 14 12.00 6.66 3.62
C LYS A 14 10.57 7.18 3.69
N GLU A 15 9.83 7.09 2.59
CA GLU A 15 8.44 7.55 2.53
C GLU A 15 7.54 6.75 3.47
N ALA A 16 7.78 5.43 3.58
CA ALA A 16 7.09 4.58 4.53
C ALA A 16 7.34 5.03 5.97
N GLN A 17 8.59 5.34 6.34
CA GLN A 17 8.92 5.79 7.68
C GLN A 17 8.31 7.17 8.00
N GLU A 18 8.39 8.12 7.07
CA GLU A 18 7.77 9.45 7.21
C GLU A 18 6.24 9.35 7.36
N LEU A 19 5.61 8.44 6.62
CA LEU A 19 4.16 8.21 6.72
C LEU A 19 3.76 7.63 8.07
N LEU A 20 4.50 6.63 8.56
CA LEU A 20 4.28 6.03 9.86
C LEU A 20 4.46 7.06 10.99
N ASP A 21 5.47 7.93 10.87
CA ASP A 21 5.76 8.99 11.84
C ASP A 21 4.67 10.07 11.84
N SER A 22 4.28 10.54 10.65
CA SER A 22 3.23 11.55 10.48
C SER A 22 1.86 11.07 10.96
N LEU A 23 1.55 9.78 10.79
CA LEU A 23 0.30 9.19 11.28
C LEU A 23 0.41 8.69 12.72
N ASN A 24 1.62 8.68 13.29
CA ASN A 24 1.95 8.13 14.59
C ASN A 24 1.45 6.69 14.80
N ILE A 25 1.62 5.85 13.78
CA ILE A 25 1.19 4.44 13.79
C ILE A 25 2.36 3.49 13.58
N SER A 26 2.22 2.28 14.10
CA SER A 26 3.10 1.15 13.81
C SER A 26 2.71 0.47 12.50
N PRO A 27 3.66 -0.13 11.76
CA PRO A 27 3.36 -0.86 10.52
C PRO A 27 2.36 -2.00 10.74
N SER A 28 2.36 -2.63 11.93
CA SER A 28 1.41 -3.67 12.33
C SER A 28 -0.05 -3.21 12.42
N GLN A 29 -0.29 -1.90 12.54
CA GLN A 29 -1.64 -1.31 12.61
C GLN A 29 -2.22 -1.02 11.22
N LEU A 30 -1.38 -1.05 10.18
CA LEU A 30 -1.87 -0.93 8.81
C LEU A 30 -2.59 -2.22 8.39
N PRO A 31 -3.62 -2.12 7.52
CA PRO A 31 -4.22 -3.30 6.90
C PRO A 31 -3.14 -4.14 6.21
N LYS A 32 -3.21 -5.45 6.41
CA LYS A 32 -2.22 -6.40 5.91
C LYS A 32 -2.58 -6.88 4.50
N ILE A 33 -1.58 -7.12 3.68
CA ILE A 33 -1.70 -7.78 2.37
C ILE A 33 -0.71 -8.94 2.33
N LEU A 34 -1.13 -10.08 1.81
CA LEU A 34 -0.26 -11.26 1.70
C LEU A 34 0.75 -11.05 0.57
N LEU A 35 1.98 -11.53 0.74
CA LEU A 35 2.98 -11.54 -0.33
C LEU A 35 2.50 -12.25 -1.62
N ASP A 36 1.60 -13.23 -1.48
CA ASP A 36 1.03 -14.03 -2.57
C ASP A 36 -0.11 -13.31 -3.33
N ASP A 37 -0.47 -12.09 -2.93
CA ASP A 37 -1.57 -11.35 -3.57
C ASP A 37 -1.20 -10.89 -4.98
N VAL A 38 -2.02 -11.30 -5.96
CA VAL A 38 -1.83 -11.00 -7.40
C VAL A 38 -1.85 -9.49 -7.70
N ALA A 39 -2.39 -8.66 -6.81
CA ALA A 39 -2.41 -7.22 -6.97
C ALA A 39 -1.09 -6.53 -6.57
N LEU A 40 -0.15 -7.24 -5.96
CA LEU A 40 1.15 -6.69 -5.59
C LEU A 40 2.08 -6.52 -6.81
N PRO A 41 2.85 -5.43 -6.87
CA PRO A 41 3.91 -5.29 -7.86
C PRO A 41 5.04 -6.30 -7.61
N GLU A 42 5.72 -6.71 -8.68
CA GLU A 42 6.85 -7.65 -8.63
C GLU A 42 7.98 -7.11 -7.73
N GLY A 43 8.52 -7.94 -6.85
CA GLY A 43 9.63 -7.56 -5.94
C GLY A 43 9.20 -6.89 -4.63
N CYS A 44 7.95 -7.08 -4.20
CA CYS A 44 7.55 -6.78 -2.81
C CYS A 44 8.17 -7.78 -1.84
N GLN A 45 8.54 -7.30 -0.65
CA GLN A 45 9.01 -8.11 0.46
C GLN A 45 8.16 -7.87 1.70
N ILE A 46 8.17 -8.84 2.61
CA ILE A 46 7.53 -8.75 3.92
C ILE A 46 8.03 -7.47 4.63
N GLY A 47 7.10 -6.65 5.10
CA GLY A 47 7.37 -5.35 5.73
C GLY A 47 7.32 -4.15 4.79
N ASN A 48 7.18 -4.34 3.47
CA ASN A 48 6.97 -3.21 2.56
C ASN A 48 5.57 -2.60 2.72
N ILE A 49 5.49 -1.28 2.55
CA ILE A 49 4.21 -0.56 2.53
C ILE A 49 3.82 -0.28 1.07
N ILE A 50 2.57 -0.62 0.74
CA ILE A 50 1.99 -0.44 -0.58
C ILE A 50 0.97 0.69 -0.52
N LYS A 51 1.17 1.67 -1.40
CA LYS A 51 0.21 2.72 -1.68
C LYS A 51 -0.81 2.19 -2.68
N ILE A 52 -2.08 2.33 -2.35
CA ILE A 52 -3.20 1.93 -3.21
C ILE A 52 -3.96 3.19 -3.58
N GLU A 53 -3.99 3.50 -4.87
CA GLU A 53 -4.69 4.66 -5.41
C GLU A 53 -5.98 4.17 -6.07
N ARG A 54 -7.10 4.35 -5.37
CA ARG A 54 -8.44 4.00 -5.85
C ARG A 54 -9.15 5.27 -6.33
N LYS A 55 -9.44 5.32 -7.63
CA LYS A 55 -10.26 6.38 -8.21
C LYS A 55 -11.73 5.96 -8.12
N GLU A 56 -12.51 6.66 -7.32
CA GLU A 56 -13.98 6.53 -7.27
C GLU A 56 -14.59 7.82 -7.80
N ASP A 57 -15.35 7.72 -8.89
CA ASP A 57 -15.89 8.85 -9.65
C ASP A 57 -14.83 9.94 -9.91
N SER A 58 -14.91 11.04 -9.14
CA SER A 58 -14.04 12.22 -9.23
C SER A 58 -13.08 12.37 -8.04
N LYS A 59 -13.03 11.41 -7.12
CA LYS A 59 -12.15 11.45 -5.94
C LYS A 59 -11.08 10.36 -6.00
N LEU A 60 -9.86 10.75 -5.66
CA LEU A 60 -8.74 9.83 -5.51
C LEU A 60 -8.62 9.47 -4.02
N TYR A 61 -8.85 8.21 -3.69
CA TYR A 61 -8.65 7.68 -2.34
C TYR A 61 -7.32 6.96 -2.27
N ILE A 62 -6.50 7.35 -1.29
CA ILE A 62 -5.19 6.76 -1.06
C ILE A 62 -5.28 5.88 0.18
N TYR A 63 -4.91 4.62 0.02
CA TYR A 63 -4.79 3.66 1.13
C TYR A 63 -3.35 3.16 1.25
N TYR A 64 -2.99 2.74 2.45
CA TYR A 64 -1.69 2.16 2.74
C TYR A 64 -1.89 0.78 3.36
N ARG A 65 -1.16 -0.21 2.86
CA ARG A 65 -1.18 -1.59 3.37
C ARG A 65 0.22 -2.10 3.59
N VAL A 66 0.41 -2.95 4.60
CA VAL A 66 1.70 -3.59 4.90
C VAL A 66 1.72 -5.01 4.36
N VAL A 67 2.80 -5.40 3.68
CA VAL A 67 3.00 -6.76 3.18
C VAL A 67 3.41 -7.66 4.34
N VAL A 68 2.73 -8.80 4.48
CA VAL A 68 3.01 -9.86 5.46
C VAL A 68 3.16 -11.23 4.81
#